data_AF-A0A0C2G8T2-F1
#
_entry.id   AF-A0A0C2G8T2-F1
#
_cell.length_a   1.000
_cell.length_b   1.000
_cell.length_c   1.000
_cell.angle_alpha   90.00
_cell.angle_beta   90.00
_cell.angle_gamma   90.00
#
_symmetry.space_group_name_H-M   'P 1'
#
loop_
_entity.id
_entity.type
_entity.pdbx_description
1 polymer ?
#
loop_
_entity_poly.entity_id
_entity_poly.type
_entity_poly.pdbx_seq_one_letter_code
_entity_poly.pdbx_strand_id
1 'polypeptide(L)'
;MAVEAIAAKGQRMGPIRRIARQLDLHPEALRSWVKRAEIDAGRAPGQTSEVTERIAELERENRELRRANEILKTSAAFFAQAELDRKTQ
;
A
#
# COMPACT_ATOMS: atom_id res chain seq x y z
N MET A 1 -11.47 -22.76 6.58
CA MET A 1 -10.89 -23.74 7.53
C MET A 1 -10.27 -23.11 8.78
N ALA A 2 -9.08 -22.48 8.76
CA ALA A 2 -8.48 -21.92 10.00
C ALA A 2 -9.08 -20.55 10.43
N VAL A 3 -9.43 -19.71 9.46
CA VAL A 3 -9.94 -18.35 9.73
C VAL A 3 -11.39 -18.37 10.26
N GLU A 4 -12.22 -19.29 9.77
CA GLU A 4 -13.63 -19.42 10.18
C GLU A 4 -13.77 -19.93 11.62
N ALA A 5 -12.84 -20.79 12.08
CA ALA A 5 -12.88 -21.32 13.44
C ALA A 5 -12.53 -20.27 14.53
N ILE A 6 -11.87 -19.17 14.16
CA ILE A 6 -11.41 -18.12 15.10
C ILE A 6 -12.53 -17.09 15.35
N ALA A 7 -13.50 -16.95 14.45
CA ALA A 7 -14.58 -15.96 14.57
C ALA A 7 -15.70 -16.38 15.55
N ALA A 8 -15.90 -17.68 15.80
CA ALA A 8 -17.10 -18.20 16.48
C ALA A 8 -17.02 -18.26 18.02
N LYS A 9 -15.87 -18.02 18.64
CA LYS A 9 -15.73 -18.07 20.12
C LYS A 9 -14.99 -16.84 20.58
N GLY A 10 -15.54 -16.11 21.55
CA GLY A 10 -14.90 -14.99 22.26
C GLY A 10 -13.59 -15.32 22.98
N GLN A 11 -12.91 -16.42 22.62
CA GLN A 11 -11.58 -16.83 23.05
C GLN A 11 -10.67 -17.04 21.82
N ARG A 12 -10.38 -15.96 21.08
CA ARG A 12 -9.54 -16.00 19.86
C ARG A 12 -8.11 -16.49 20.14
N MET A 13 -7.61 -16.29 21.35
CA MET A 13 -6.23 -16.60 21.73
C MET A 13 -5.95 -18.09 21.92
N GLY A 14 -6.96 -18.90 22.29
CA GLY A 14 -6.78 -20.34 22.51
C GLY A 14 -6.38 -21.09 21.23
N PRO A 15 -7.16 -20.97 20.14
CA PRO A 15 -6.81 -21.55 18.84
C PRO A 15 -5.48 -21.02 18.28
N ILE A 16 -5.22 -19.70 18.38
CA ILE A 16 -3.98 -19.07 17.91
C ILE A 16 -2.76 -19.68 18.63
N ARG A 17 -2.78 -19.78 19.96
CA ARG A 17 -1.65 -20.35 20.73
C ARG A 17 -1.41 -21.83 20.41
N ARG A 18 -2.47 -22.60 20.11
CA ARG A 18 -2.34 -24.00 19.72
C ARG A 18 -1.68 -24.12 18.35
N ILE A 19 -2.19 -23.40 17.35
CA ILE A 19 -1.68 -23.44 15.99
C ILE A 19 -0.25 -22.87 15.92
N ALA A 20 0.02 -21.77 16.64
CA ALA A 20 1.35 -21.18 16.73
C ALA A 20 2.39 -22.20 17.23
N ARG A 21 2.08 -22.97 18.28
CA ARG A 21 2.96 -24.06 18.75
C ARG A 21 3.14 -25.18 17.73
N GLN A 22 2.10 -25.55 16.98
CA GLN A 22 2.19 -26.59 15.95
C GLN A 22 3.07 -26.16 14.76
N LEU A 23 3.13 -24.86 14.49
CA LEU A 23 3.91 -24.28 13.39
C LEU A 23 5.25 -23.71 13.86
N ASP A 24 5.61 -23.86 15.14
CA ASP A 24 6.78 -23.25 15.78
C ASP A 24 6.89 -21.73 15.55
N LEU A 25 5.75 -21.04 15.63
CA LEU A 25 5.63 -19.59 15.47
C LEU A 25 5.37 -18.90 16.80
N HIS A 26 5.83 -17.65 16.92
CA HIS A 26 5.42 -16.80 18.02
C HIS A 26 3.90 -16.49 17.93
N PRO A 27 3.11 -16.71 19.00
CA PRO A 27 1.66 -16.52 18.96
C PRO A 27 1.19 -15.12 18.52
N GLU A 28 1.97 -14.09 18.84
CA GLU A 28 1.65 -12.70 18.45
C GLU A 28 1.84 -12.45 16.94
N ALA A 29 2.80 -13.14 16.31
CA ALA A 29 2.99 -13.07 14.86
C ALA A 29 1.78 -13.67 14.14
N LEU A 30 1.35 -14.86 14.56
CA LEU A 30 0.16 -15.52 14.00
C LEU A 30 -1.11 -14.69 14.23
N ARG A 31 -1.27 -14.08 15.42
CA ARG A 31 -2.39 -13.18 15.71
C ARG A 31 -2.42 -11.99 14.75
N SER A 32 -1.26 -11.39 14.49
CA SER A 32 -1.13 -10.24 13.60
C SER A 32 -1.48 -10.61 12.15
N TRP A 33 -1.03 -11.77 11.67
CA TRP A 33 -1.39 -12.28 10.34
C TRP A 33 -2.87 -12.62 10.20
N VAL A 34 -3.47 -13.24 11.22
CA VAL A 34 -4.93 -13.52 11.23
C VAL A 34 -5.72 -12.22 11.18
N LYS A 35 -5.33 -11.21 11.98
CA LYS A 35 -5.97 -9.89 11.95
C LYS A 35 -5.85 -9.25 10.56
N ARG A 36 -4.66 -9.30 9.94
CA ARG A 36 -4.45 -8.79 8.58
C ARG A 36 -5.34 -9.51 7.56
N ALA A 37 -5.40 -10.83 7.61
CA ALA A 37 -6.24 -11.63 6.71
C ALA A 37 -7.74 -11.39 6.91
N GLU A 38 -8.19 -11.02 8.11
CA GLU A 38 -9.58 -10.59 8.34
C GLU A 38 -9.87 -9.22 7.74
N ILE A 39 -8.92 -8.28 7.84
CA ILE A 39 -9.03 -6.96 7.21
C ILE A 39 -9.08 -7.12 5.68
N ASP A 40 -8.16 -7.89 5.12
CA ASP A 40 -8.06 -8.11 3.67
C ASP A 40 -9.30 -8.83 3.11
N ALA A 41 -9.96 -9.67 3.92
CA ALA A 41 -11.20 -10.34 3.56
C ALA A 41 -12.47 -9.52 3.90
N GLY A 42 -12.34 -8.27 4.35
CA GLY A 42 -13.47 -7.41 4.71
C GLY A 42 -14.26 -7.85 5.95
N ARG A 43 -13.72 -8.76 6.76
CA ARG A 43 -14.35 -9.27 7.99
C ARG A 43 -14.00 -8.45 9.24
N ALA A 44 -13.01 -7.57 9.13
CA ALA A 44 -12.62 -6.64 10.19
C ALA A 44 -12.37 -5.25 9.60
N PRO A 45 -12.60 -4.17 10.37
CA PRO A 45 -12.31 -2.82 9.91
C PRO A 45 -10.80 -2.62 9.74
N GLY A 46 -10.42 -1.97 8.64
CA GLY A 46 -9.04 -1.62 8.32
C GLY A 46 -8.85 -1.41 6.81
N GLN A 47 -7.71 -0.85 6.44
CA GLN A 47 -7.30 -0.75 5.05
C GLN A 47 -6.69 -2.09 4.59
N THR A 48 -7.15 -2.61 3.46
CA THR A 48 -6.63 -3.85 2.90
C THR A 48 -5.21 -3.63 2.36
N SER A 49 -4.42 -4.70 2.36
CA SER A 49 -3.05 -4.71 1.80
C SER A 49 -3.03 -4.21 0.36
N GLU A 50 -3.99 -4.63 -0.46
CA GLU A 50 -4.15 -4.21 -1.86
C GLU A 50 -4.32 -2.69 -2.00
N VAL A 51 -5.17 -2.08 -1.16
CA VAL A 51 -5.36 -0.62 -1.21
C VAL A 51 -4.09 0.10 -0.78
N THR A 52 -3.37 -0.40 0.23
CA THR A 52 -2.09 0.17 0.65
C THR A 52 -1.04 0.09 -0.45
N GLU A 53 -0.92 -1.05 -1.13
CA GLU A 53 0.00 -1.25 -2.27
C GLU A 53 -0.35 -0.32 -3.43
N ARG A 54 -1.63 -0.20 -3.78
CA ARG A 54 -2.08 0.66 -4.87
C ARG A 54 -1.81 2.13 -4.60
N ILE A 55 -1.98 2.59 -3.36
CA ILE A 55 -1.64 3.97 -2.97
C ILE A 55 -0.13 4.21 -3.13
N ALA A 56 0.71 3.30 -2.67
CA ALA A 56 2.15 3.45 -2.78
C ALA A 56 2.62 3.51 -4.25
N GLU A 57 2.00 2.71 -5.12
CA GLU A 57 2.25 2.75 -6.57
C GLU A 57 1.82 4.08 -7.19
N LEU A 58 0.59 4.53 -6.89
CA LEU A 58 0.07 5.80 -7.39
C LEU A 58 0.90 6.99 -6.91
N GLU A 59 1.35 6.99 -5.66
CA GLU A 59 2.23 8.05 -5.13
C GLU A 59 3.58 8.07 -5.85
N ARG A 60 4.13 6.89 -6.19
CA ARG A 60 5.35 6.79 -6.97
C ARG A 60 5.15 7.36 -8.37
N GLU A 61 4.11 6.93 -9.06
CA GLU A 61 3.77 7.42 -10.41
C GLU A 61 3.55 8.94 -10.39
N ASN A 62 2.83 9.46 -9.39
CA ASN A 62 2.58 10.89 -9.28
C ASN A 62 3.89 11.69 -9.10
N ARG A 63 4.85 11.18 -8.31
CA ARG A 63 6.17 11.81 -8.17
C ARG A 63 6.94 11.83 -9.48
N GLU A 64 6.93 10.72 -10.22
CA GLU A 64 7.59 10.61 -11.52
C GLU A 64 6.97 11.56 -12.55
N LEU A 65 5.63 11.60 -12.62
CA LEU A 65 4.89 12.51 -13.50
C LEU A 65 5.16 13.98 -13.17
N ARG A 66 5.15 14.36 -11.89
CA ARG A 66 5.50 15.73 -11.48
C ARG A 66 6.90 16.10 -11.92
N ARG A 67 7.88 15.22 -11.73
CA ARG A 67 9.26 15.46 -12.16
C ARG A 67 9.35 15.64 -13.68
N ALA A 68 8.70 14.79 -14.45
CA ALA A 68 8.67 14.91 -15.91
C ALA A 68 8.01 16.22 -16.36
N ASN A 69 6.91 16.59 -15.72
CA ASN A 69 6.18 17.81 -16.05
C ASN A 69 7.04 19.07 -15.80
N GLU A 70 7.79 19.12 -14.70
CA GLU A 70 8.71 20.24 -14.43
C GLU A 70 9.84 20.35 -15.45
N ILE A 71 10.39 19.23 -15.92
CA ILE A 71 11.38 19.24 -17.00
C ILE A 71 10.74 19.82 -18.27
N LEU A 72 9.55 19.34 -18.65
CA LEU A 72 8.87 19.80 -19.86
C LEU A 72 8.52 21.30 -19.80
N LYS A 73 8.03 21.80 -18.67
CA LYS A 73 7.77 23.23 -18.46
C LYS A 73 9.05 24.05 -18.61
N THR A 74 10.14 23.59 -18.01
CA THR A 74 11.43 24.27 -18.09
C THR A 74 11.94 24.32 -19.54
N SER A 75 11.84 23.20 -20.26
CA SER A 75 12.20 23.14 -21.69
C SER A 75 11.31 24.07 -22.52
N ALA A 76 9.99 24.06 -22.31
CA ALA A 76 9.06 24.92 -23.03
C ALA A 76 9.35 26.40 -22.81
N ALA A 77 9.66 26.81 -21.57
CA ALA A 77 10.06 28.18 -21.25
C ALA A 77 11.37 28.57 -21.97
N PHE A 78 12.36 27.68 -21.99
CA PHE A 78 13.62 27.90 -22.71
C PHE A 78 13.39 28.11 -24.22
N PHE A 79 12.57 27.25 -24.85
CA PHE A 79 12.26 27.37 -26.28
C PHE A 79 11.47 28.64 -26.59
N ALA A 80 10.51 29.01 -25.75
CA ALA A 80 9.75 30.24 -25.92
C ALA A 80 10.66 31.48 -25.88
N GLN A 81 11.62 31.53 -24.95
CA GLN A 81 12.59 32.63 -24.90
C GLN A 81 13.44 32.70 -26.17
N ALA A 82 13.97 31.57 -26.63
CA ALA A 82 14.78 31.52 -27.85
C ALA A 82 14.00 31.92 -29.13
N GLU A 83 12.68 31.70 -29.15
CA GLU A 83 11.82 32.16 -30.23
C GLU A 83 11.57 33.68 -30.18
N LEU A 84 11.37 34.23 -28.99
CA LEU A 84 11.24 35.69 -28.79
C LEU A 84 12.53 36.41 -29.20
N ASP A 85 13.69 35.91 -28.77
CA ASP A 85 14.98 36.52 -29.10
C ASP A 85 15.21 36.58 -30.63
N ARG A 86 14.81 35.53 -31.37
CA ARG A 86 14.87 35.50 -32.84
C ARG A 86 13.94 36.51 -33.53
N LYS A 87 12.76 36.78 -32.97
CA LYS A 87 11.79 37.73 -33.55
C LYS A 87 12.16 39.19 -33.31
N THR A 88 13.05 39.46 -32.35
CA THR A 88 13.44 40.81 -31.93
C THR A 88 14.76 41.27 -32.58
N GLN A 89 15.49 40.37 -33.25
CA GLN A 89 16.64 40.66 -34.12
C GLN A 89 16.17 40.91 -35.56
#